data_AF-A0AAD5IB05-F1
#
_entry.id   AF-A0AAD5IB05-F1
#
_cell.length_a   1.000
_cell.length_b   1.000
_cell.length_c   1.000
_cell.angle_alpha   90.00
_cell.angle_beta   90.00
_cell.angle_gamma   90.00
#
_symmetry.space_group_name_H-M   'P 1'
#
loop_
_entity.id
_entity.type
_entity.pdbx_description
1 polymer ?
#
loop_
_entity_poly.entity_id
_entity_poly.type
_entity_poly.pdbx_seq_one_letter_code
_entity_poly.pdbx_strand_id
1 'polypeptide(L)'
;MLCCRDSQAMLLQMLEEEFNFLINKKDQMNQNEENIRFIGELCKFKIASVFTCLKACLDDFTHHNIEDACNLLETCGLFLYLSPETIVRMANMLGDIDALEEC
;
A
#
# COMPACT_ATOMS: atom_id res chain seq x y z
N MET A 1 12.65 23.93 -7.68
CA MET A 1 11.47 23.27 -7.07
C MET A 1 10.74 22.33 -8.03
N LEU A 2 10.84 22.49 -9.36
CA LEU A 2 10.27 21.56 -10.37
C LEU A 2 11.00 20.20 -10.42
N CYS A 3 12.34 20.16 -10.45
CA CYS A 3 13.11 18.89 -10.43
C CYS A 3 12.72 17.92 -9.32
N CYS A 4 12.50 18.42 -8.10
CA CYS A 4 12.18 17.55 -6.95
C CYS A 4 10.82 16.87 -7.11
N ARG A 5 9.87 17.52 -7.80
CA ARG A 5 8.54 16.97 -8.09
C ARG A 5 8.59 15.92 -9.19
N ASP A 6 9.39 16.16 -10.23
CA ASP A 6 9.61 15.18 -11.30
C ASP A 6 10.31 13.93 -10.77
N SER A 7 11.30 14.10 -9.86
CA SER A 7 11.96 12.98 -9.19
C SER A 7 11.03 12.17 -8.28
N GLN A 8 10.09 12.84 -7.59
CA GLN A 8 9.07 12.17 -6.78
C GLN A 8 8.12 11.33 -7.62
N ALA A 9 7.67 11.87 -8.76
CA ALA A 9 6.77 11.18 -9.67
C ALA A 9 7.43 9.95 -10.32
N MET A 10 8.69 10.08 -10.78
CA MET A 10 9.45 8.93 -11.31
C MET A 10 9.65 7.83 -10.27
N LEU A 11 10.04 8.20 -9.05
CA LEU A 11 10.26 7.23 -7.98
C LEU A 11 8.97 6.48 -7.64
N LEU A 12 7.85 7.21 -7.54
CA LEU A 12 6.54 6.62 -7.27
C LEU A 12 6.14 5.63 -8.37
N GLN A 13 6.30 6.04 -9.64
CA GLN A 13 5.99 5.17 -10.78
C GLN A 13 6.83 3.88 -10.75
N MET A 14 8.14 3.99 -10.50
CA MET A 14 9.01 2.81 -10.42
C MET A 14 8.62 1.86 -9.27
N LEU A 15 8.25 2.42 -8.11
CA LEU A 15 7.82 1.61 -6.95
C LEU A 15 6.47 0.93 -7.21
N GLU A 16 5.50 1.63 -7.81
CA GLU A 16 4.21 1.05 -8.18
C GLU A 16 4.34 -0.03 -9.26
N GLU A 17 5.19 0.18 -10.27
CA GLU A 17 5.48 -0.84 -11.29
C GLU A 17 6.12 -2.08 -10.67
N GLU A 18 7.10 -1.91 -9.78
CA GLU A 18 7.75 -3.01 -9.07
C GLU A 18 6.77 -3.72 -8.13
N PHE A 19 5.92 -2.99 -7.40
CA PHE A 19 4.90 -3.59 -6.53
C PHE A 19 3.90 -4.44 -7.33
N ASN A 20 3.39 -3.91 -8.46
CA ASN A 20 2.49 -4.66 -9.34
C ASN A 20 3.19 -5.89 -9.92
N PHE A 21 4.48 -5.78 -10.26
CA PHE A 21 5.25 -6.92 -10.74
C PHE A 21 5.41 -8.00 -9.66
N LEU A 22 5.71 -7.62 -8.42
CA LEU A 22 5.95 -8.52 -7.31
C LEU A 22 4.65 -9.18 -6.79
N ILE A 23 3.53 -8.45 -6.71
CA ILE A 23 2.21 -9.03 -6.40
C ILE A 23 1.85 -10.15 -7.39
N ASN A 24 2.18 -9.96 -8.67
CA ASN A 24 1.90 -10.97 -9.70
C ASN A 24 2.91 -12.12 -9.69
N LYS A 25 4.07 -11.97 -9.04
CA LYS A 25 5.18 -12.93 -9.06
C LYS A 25 5.43 -13.49 -7.66
N LYS A 26 4.65 -14.51 -7.30
CA LYS A 26 4.55 -15.18 -6.00
C LYS A 26 5.84 -15.78 -5.38
N ASP A 27 7.01 -15.63 -6.02
CA ASP A 27 8.28 -16.27 -5.61
C ASP A 27 9.28 -15.30 -4.92
N GLN A 28 8.98 -14.00 -4.82
CA GLN A 28 9.95 -12.97 -4.38
C GLN A 28 9.52 -12.22 -3.10
N MET A 29 9.14 -12.96 -2.05
CA MET A 29 8.59 -12.38 -0.80
C MET A 29 9.46 -11.27 -0.19
N ASN A 30 10.77 -11.49 -0.02
CA ASN A 30 11.66 -10.53 0.66
C ASN A 30 11.78 -9.18 -0.05
N GLN A 31 11.75 -9.17 -1.39
CA GLN A 31 11.82 -7.91 -2.15
C GLN A 31 10.50 -7.14 -2.10
N ASN A 32 9.38 -7.86 -1.93
CA ASN A 32 8.06 -7.23 -1.83
C ASN A 32 7.88 -6.51 -0.50
N GLU A 33 8.35 -7.09 0.61
CA GLU A 33 8.28 -6.46 1.93
C GLU A 33 9.02 -5.12 1.99
N GLU A 34 10.23 -5.05 1.42
CA GLU A 34 11.01 -3.80 1.38
C GLU A 34 10.30 -2.73 0.56
N ASN A 35 9.75 -3.11 -0.60
CA ASN A 35 9.02 -2.19 -1.48
C ASN A 35 7.75 -1.65 -0.80
N ILE A 36 6.97 -2.53 -0.17
CA ILE A 36 5.75 -2.19 0.58
C ILE A 36 6.05 -1.23 1.73
N ARG A 37 7.10 -1.49 2.52
CA ARG A 37 7.51 -0.58 3.59
C ARG A 37 7.89 0.78 3.02
N PHE A 38 8.61 0.83 1.91
CA PHE A 38 9.02 2.09 1.29
C PHE A 38 7.82 2.91 0.80
N ILE A 39 6.84 2.26 0.15
CA ILE A 39 5.57 2.86 -0.26
C ILE A 39 4.80 3.40 0.97
N GLY A 40 4.75 2.63 2.06
CA GLY A 40 4.15 3.06 3.33
C GLY A 40 4.84 4.28 3.96
N GLU A 41 6.17 4.35 3.92
CA GLU A 41 6.93 5.54 4.36
C GLU A 41 6.61 6.76 3.50
N LEU A 42 6.62 6.64 2.17
CA LEU A 42 6.27 7.72 1.25
C LEU A 42 4.84 8.24 1.44
N CYS A 43 3.92 7.37 1.88
CA CYS A 43 2.57 7.76 2.24
C CYS A 43 2.52 8.77 3.39
N LYS A 44 3.34 8.56 4.42
CA LYS A 44 3.42 9.45 5.58
C LYS A 44 3.91 10.85 5.22
N PHE A 45 4.71 10.96 4.15
CA PHE A 45 5.13 12.24 3.57
C PHE A 45 4.13 12.83 2.57
N LYS A 46 2.95 12.21 2.40
CA LYS A 46 1.93 12.57 1.40
C LYS A 46 2.44 12.54 -0.06
N ILE A 47 3.42 11.68 -0.34
CA ILE A 47 4.01 11.51 -1.68
C ILE A 47 3.30 10.40 -2.45
N ALA A 48 2.93 9.30 -1.78
CA ALA A 48 2.31 8.13 -2.38
C ALA A 48 0.89 7.89 -1.87
N SER A 49 0.01 7.36 -2.74
CA SER A 49 -1.31 6.87 -2.33
C SER A 49 -1.27 5.36 -2.16
N VAL A 50 -1.43 4.89 -0.93
CA VAL A 50 -1.35 3.45 -0.59
C VAL A 50 -2.65 2.68 -0.81
N PHE A 51 -3.75 3.39 -1.07
CA PHE A 51 -5.08 2.77 -1.23
C PHE A 51 -5.13 1.85 -2.45
N THR A 52 -4.42 2.17 -3.53
CA THR A 52 -4.36 1.31 -4.72
C THR A 52 -3.61 0.01 -4.41
N CYS A 53 -2.51 0.09 -3.66
CA CYS A 53 -1.73 -1.07 -3.26
C CYS A 53 -2.52 -1.98 -2.32
N LEU A 54 -3.13 -1.39 -1.29
CA LEU A 54 -3.97 -2.12 -0.34
C LEU A 54 -5.18 -2.76 -1.05
N LYS A 55 -5.82 -2.05 -1.98
CA LYS A 55 -6.90 -2.63 -2.79
C LYS A 55 -6.42 -3.81 -3.63
N ALA A 56 -5.26 -3.73 -4.27
CA ALA A 56 -4.72 -4.83 -5.06
C ALA A 56 -4.47 -6.09 -4.20
N CYS A 57 -4.00 -5.92 -2.96
CA CYS A 57 -3.87 -7.03 -2.02
C CYS A 57 -5.24 -7.64 -1.64
N LEU A 58 -6.25 -6.80 -1.40
CA LEU A 58 -7.57 -7.24 -0.97
C LEU A 58 -8.42 -7.84 -2.12
N ASP A 59 -8.22 -7.40 -3.36
CA ASP A 59 -8.92 -7.93 -4.53
C ASP A 59 -8.52 -9.39 -4.83
N ASP A 60 -7.30 -9.82 -4.45
CA ASP A 60 -6.84 -11.22 -4.50
C ASP A 60 -6.42 -11.70 -3.10
N PHE A 61 -7.40 -12.11 -2.29
CA PHE A 61 -7.23 -12.42 -0.86
C PHE A 61 -6.49 -13.74 -0.59
N THR A 62 -5.21 -13.79 -0.95
CA THR A 62 -4.29 -14.92 -0.70
C THR A 62 -3.48 -14.70 0.57
N HIS A 63 -2.96 -15.77 1.19
CA HIS A 63 -2.09 -15.65 2.38
C HIS A 63 -0.95 -14.64 2.21
N HIS A 64 -0.30 -14.65 1.04
CA HIS A 64 0.79 -13.73 0.72
C HIS A 64 0.31 -12.27 0.65
N ASN A 65 -0.81 -12.03 -0.03
CA ASN A 65 -1.36 -10.67 -0.15
C ASN A 65 -1.89 -10.13 1.18
N ILE A 66 -2.37 -11.01 2.08
CA ILE A 66 -2.76 -10.64 3.45
C ILE A 66 -1.54 -10.21 4.25
N GLU A 67 -0.42 -10.94 4.19
CA GLU A 67 0.84 -10.55 4.84
C GLU A 67 1.35 -9.20 4.31
N ASP A 68 1.30 -9.01 2.99
CA ASP A 68 1.67 -7.75 2.34
C ASP A 68 0.76 -6.57 2.74
N ALA A 69 -0.56 -6.80 2.83
CA ALA A 69 -1.51 -5.80 3.33
C ALA A 69 -1.25 -5.43 4.80
N CYS A 70 -0.98 -6.42 5.65
CA CYS A 70 -0.62 -6.19 7.05
C CYS A 70 0.68 -5.40 7.17
N ASN A 71 1.74 -5.76 6.43
CA ASN A 71 3.01 -5.04 6.40
C ASN A 71 2.82 -3.56 6.00
N LEU A 72 1.95 -3.30 5.01
CA LEU A 72 1.62 -1.94 4.59
C LEU A 72 0.90 -1.15 5.70
N LEU A 73 -0.10 -1.77 6.34
CA LEU A 73 -0.88 -1.18 7.43
C LEU A 73 -0.07 -0.95 8.70
N GLU A 74 0.87 -1.84 9.04
CA GLU A 74 1.81 -1.63 10.14
C GLU A 74 2.69 -0.38 9.91
N THR A 75 3.07 -0.14 8.65
CA THR A 75 3.98 0.97 8.30
C THR A 75 3.27 2.33 8.28
N CYS A 76 2.05 2.39 7.73
CA CYS A 76 1.34 3.66 7.47
C CYS A 76 -0.10 3.74 7.99
N GLY A 77 -0.67 2.66 8.52
CA GLY A 77 -2.08 2.58 8.93
C GLY A 77 -2.45 3.59 10.01
N LEU A 78 -1.57 3.84 10.99
CA LEU A 78 -1.81 4.87 12.01
C LEU A 78 -1.91 6.28 11.39
N PHE A 79 -1.04 6.59 10.44
CA PHE A 79 -1.08 7.87 9.73
C PHE A 79 -2.36 8.01 8.91
N LEU A 80 -2.79 6.95 8.23
CA LEU A 80 -4.04 6.93 7.45
C LEU A 80 -5.28 7.12 8.33
N TYR A 81 -5.27 6.51 9.52
CA TYR A 81 -6.39 6.59 10.46
C TYR A 81 -6.50 7.97 11.12
N LEU A 82 -5.36 8.58 11.47
CA LEU A 82 -5.35 9.89 12.16
C LEU A 82 -5.50 11.09 11.21
N SER A 83 -5.24 10.90 9.92
CA SER A 83 -5.30 12.00 8.95
C SER A 83 -6.75 12.22 8.46
N PRO A 84 -7.32 13.44 8.62
CA PRO A 84 -8.72 13.71 8.27
C PRO A 84 -9.02 13.58 6.77
N GLU A 85 -7.99 13.69 5.92
CA GLU A 85 -8.10 13.49 4.46
C GLU A 85 -8.26 12.01 4.07
N THR A 86 -7.78 11.08 4.90
CA THR A 86 -7.68 9.65 4.58
C THR A 86 -8.59 8.77 5.44
N ILE A 87 -9.06 9.26 6.58
CA ILE A 87 -9.83 8.49 7.57
C ILE A 87 -11.09 7.82 6.99
N VAL A 88 -11.83 8.51 6.10
CA VAL A 88 -13.04 7.96 5.49
C VAL A 88 -12.71 6.81 4.54
N ARG A 89 -11.66 6.96 3.73
CA ARG A 89 -11.22 5.91 2.79
C ARG A 89 -10.66 4.70 3.54
N MET A 90 -9.92 4.95 4.62
CA MET A 90 -9.38 3.91 5.49
C MET A 90 -10.51 3.12 6.18
N ALA A 91 -11.52 3.81 6.72
CA ALA A 91 -12.66 3.17 7.35
C ALA A 91 -13.45 2.27 6.38
N ASN A 92 -13.65 2.73 5.13
CA ASN A 92 -14.32 1.91 4.11
C ASN A 92 -13.54 0.62 3.80
N MET A 93 -12.22 0.69 3.62
CA MET A 93 -11.41 -0.50 3.33
C MET A 93 -11.29 -1.45 4.51
N LEU A 94 -11.28 -0.94 5.75
CA LEU A 94 -11.35 -1.81 6.94
C LEU A 94 -12.69 -2.55 6.99
N GLY A 95 -13.80 -1.89 6.63
CA GLY A 95 -15.11 -2.55 6.54
C GLY A 95 -15.15 -3.66 5.48
N ASP A 96 -14.42 -3.52 4.37
CA ASP A 96 -14.30 -4.58 3.36
C ASP A 96 -13.54 -5.81 3.92
N ILE A 97 -12.52 -5.59 4.78
CA ILE A 97 -11.80 -6.68 5.46
C ILE A 97 -12.72 -7.41 6.44
N ASP A 98 -13.49 -6.68 7.25
CA ASP A 98 -14.43 -7.27 8.21
C ASP A 98 -15.51 -8.11 7.48
N ALA A 99 -15.98 -7.66 6.31
CA ALA A 99 -16.96 -8.39 5.51
C ALA A 99 -16.42 -9.68 4.88
N LEU A 100 -15.10 -9.77 4.64
CA LEU A 100 -14.45 -10.98 4.14
C LEU A 100 -14.25 -12.04 5.23
N GLU A 101 -14.15 -11.64 6.51
CA GLU A 101 -14.09 -12.59 7.65
C GLU A 101 -15.45 -13.25 7.94
N GLU A 102 -16.56 -12.63 7.55
CA GLU A 102 -17.91 -13.15 7.78
C GLU A 102 -18.44 -14.10 6.67
N CYS A 103 -17.68 -14.33 5.59
CA CYS A 103 -18.04 -15.23 4.47
C CYS A 103 -17.30 -16.57 4.53
#